data_AF-A0A931EMY3-F1
#
_entry.id   AF-A0A931EMY3-F1
#
_cell.length_a   1.000
_cell.length_b   1.000
_cell.length_c   1.000
_cell.angle_alpha   90.00
_cell.angle_beta   90.00
_cell.angle_gamma   90.00
#
_symmetry.space_group_name_H-M   'P 1'
#
loop_
_entity.id
_entity.type
_entity.pdbx_description
1 polymer ?
#
loop_
_entity_poly.entity_id
_entity_poly.type
_entity_poly.pdbx_seq_one_letter_code
_entity_poly.pdbx_strand_id
1 'polypeptide(L)'
;MPESMWRVRSRQIIRQIIAETGMADMPKLKKALTAAYPFGPRANHPYKIWLNEVRVQLALLTPVPRELVDCRGTGPLFEANHAQD
;
A
#
# COMPACT_ATOMS: atom_id res chain seq x y z
N MET A 1 15.03 -6.77 16.94
CA MET A 1 15.03 -7.69 15.79
C MET A 1 15.47 -6.90 14.56
N PRO A 2 16.49 -7.34 13.81
CA PRO A 2 16.90 -6.67 12.57
C PRO A 2 15.74 -6.68 11.56
N GLU A 3 15.44 -5.53 10.95
CA GLU A 3 14.40 -5.44 9.92
C GLU A 3 14.79 -6.28 8.70
N SER A 4 13.81 -6.99 8.12
CA SER A 4 14.03 -7.75 6.87
C SER A 4 14.42 -6.79 5.75
N MET A 5 15.43 -7.14 4.95
CA MET A 5 15.91 -6.34 3.80
C MET A 5 14.77 -5.87 2.88
N TRP A 6 13.75 -6.71 2.68
CA TRP A 6 12.56 -6.37 1.89
C TRP A 6 11.75 -5.20 2.48
N ARG A 7 11.61 -5.13 3.81
CA ARG A 7 10.91 -4.03 4.48
C ARG A 7 11.67 -2.73 4.33
N VAL A 8 12.97 -2.75 4.62
CA VAL A 8 13.84 -1.56 4.54
C VAL A 8 13.83 -0.97 3.13
N ARG A 9 13.96 -1.82 2.10
CA ARG A 9 13.96 -1.37 0.70
C ARG A 9 12.58 -0.93 0.22
N SER A 10 11.51 -1.63 0.61
CA SER A 10 10.13 -1.21 0.29
C SER A 10 9.81 0.14 0.91
N ARG A 11 10.14 0.34 2.20
CA ARG A 11 9.85 1.56 2.93
C ARG A 11 10.46 2.80 2.27
N GLN A 12 11.72 2.70 1.83
CA GLN A 12 12.42 3.80 1.15
C GLN A 12 11.72 4.19 -0.16
N ILE A 13 11.40 3.21 -1.01
CA ILE A 13 10.76 3.45 -2.30
C ILE A 13 9.35 4.03 -2.11
N ILE A 14 8.56 3.43 -1.22
CA ILE A 14 7.18 3.88 -0.95
C ILE A 14 7.20 5.32 -0.41
N ARG A 15 8.11 5.65 0.50
CA ARG A 15 8.25 7.00 1.06
C ARG A 15 8.61 8.03 0.00
N GLN A 16 9.49 7.68 -0.93
CA GLN A 16 9.88 8.55 -2.04
C GLN A 16 8.68 8.82 -2.96
N ILE A 17 7.96 7.77 -3.36
CA ILE A 17 6.78 7.90 -4.25
C ILE A 17 5.67 8.73 -3.61
N ILE A 18 5.45 8.56 -2.30
CA ILE A 18 4.49 9.36 -1.54
C ILE A 18 4.91 10.84 -1.53
N ALA A 19 6.20 11.13 -1.34
CA ALA A 19 6.71 12.48 -1.37
C ALA A 19 6.60 13.13 -2.76
N GLU A 20 6.81 12.36 -3.83
CA GLU A 20 6.75 12.84 -5.21
C GLU A 20 5.31 13.00 -5.74
N THR A 21 4.43 12.03 -5.44
CA THR A 21 3.06 12.00 -5.97
C THR A 21 2.08 12.80 -5.10
N GLY A 22 2.35 12.90 -3.79
CA GLY A 22 1.39 13.38 -2.82
C GLY A 22 0.24 12.39 -2.56
N MET A 23 -0.58 12.67 -1.55
CA MET A 23 -1.70 11.80 -1.14
C MET A 23 -3.05 12.24 -1.69
N ALA A 24 -3.10 13.37 -2.40
CA ALA A 24 -4.33 13.92 -2.97
C ALA A 24 -4.95 12.93 -3.98
N ASP A 25 -4.11 12.27 -4.78
CA ASP A 25 -4.55 11.32 -5.80
C ASP A 25 -4.23 9.86 -5.42
N MET A 26 -5.01 9.31 -4.49
CA MET A 26 -5.00 7.88 -4.13
C MET A 26 -4.90 6.91 -5.33
N PRO A 27 -5.68 7.05 -6.42
CA PRO A 27 -5.57 6.14 -7.57
C PRO A 27 -4.25 6.29 -8.33
N LYS A 28 -3.72 7.51 -8.45
CA LYS A 28 -2.42 7.78 -9.08
C LYS A 28 -1.27 7.21 -8.24
N LEU A 29 -1.35 7.38 -6.93
CA LEU A 29 -0.39 6.84 -5.97
C LEU A 29 -0.34 5.31 -6.03
N LYS A 30 -1.50 4.62 -6.03
CA LYS A 30 -1.55 3.15 -6.16
C LYS A 30 -0.94 2.65 -7.46
N LYS A 31 -1.16 3.35 -8.58
CA LYS A 31 -0.52 3.03 -9.87
C LYS A 31 1.00 3.21 -9.82
N ALA A 32 1.47 4.32 -9.26
CA ALA A 32 2.91 4.59 -9.11
C ALA A 32 3.60 3.53 -8.23
N LEU A 33 2.99 3.17 -7.10
CA LEU A 33 3.48 2.10 -6.21
C LEU A 33 3.54 0.74 -6.91
N THR A 34 2.53 0.44 -7.73
CA THR A 34 2.47 -0.83 -8.48
C THR A 34 3.54 -0.89 -9.58
N ALA A 35 3.85 0.25 -10.21
CA ALA A 35 4.88 0.37 -11.24
C ALA A 35 6.30 0.32 -10.65
N ALA A 36 6.51 0.85 -9.45
CA ALA A 36 7.83 0.94 -8.83
C ALA A 36 8.30 -0.33 -8.10
N TYR A 37 7.57 -1.44 -8.18
CA TYR A 37 7.89 -2.68 -7.48
C TYR A 37 9.19 -3.33 -8.01
N PRO A 38 10.25 -3.49 -7.18
CA PRO A 38 11.57 -3.90 -7.67
C PRO A 38 11.89 -5.40 -7.54
N PHE A 39 11.04 -6.21 -6.88
CA PHE A 39 11.39 -7.56 -6.43
C PHE A 39 10.96 -8.69 -7.38
N GLY A 40 10.69 -8.37 -8.66
CA GLY A 40 10.36 -9.35 -9.68
C GLY A 40 8.89 -9.81 -9.66
N PRO A 41 8.59 -11.13 -9.67
CA PRO A 41 7.21 -11.61 -9.79
C PRO A 41 6.37 -11.28 -8.54
N ARG A 42 5.13 -10.83 -8.76
CA ARG A 42 4.14 -10.44 -7.72
C ARG A 42 3.44 -11.66 -7.08
N ALA A 43 4.17 -12.73 -6.81
CA ALA A 43 3.59 -14.01 -6.38
C ALA A 43 3.97 -14.44 -4.96
N ASN A 44 4.97 -13.80 -4.33
CA ASN A 44 5.67 -14.40 -3.18
C ASN A 44 5.71 -13.50 -1.93
N HIS A 45 6.39 -13.99 -0.89
CA HIS A 45 6.66 -13.30 0.37
C HIS A 45 7.07 -11.80 0.26
N PRO A 46 7.92 -11.37 -0.69
CA PRO A 46 8.25 -9.93 -0.85
C PRO A 46 7.06 -9.07 -1.27
N TYR A 47 6.14 -9.62 -2.08
CA TYR A 47 4.95 -8.89 -2.52
C TYR A 47 3.97 -8.66 -1.35
N LYS A 48 3.80 -9.66 -0.48
CA LYS A 48 3.00 -9.51 0.74
C LYS A 48 3.58 -8.47 1.69
N ILE A 49 4.91 -8.44 1.82
CA ILE A 49 5.61 -7.41 2.62
C ILE A 49 5.38 -6.02 2.02
N TRP A 50 5.52 -5.87 0.70
CA TRP A 50 5.26 -4.61 0.00
C TRP A 50 3.85 -4.08 0.26
N LEU A 51 2.83 -4.92 0.07
CA LEU A 51 1.43 -4.54 0.33
C LEU A 51 1.20 -4.15 1.80
N ASN A 52 1.82 -4.87 2.73
CA ASN A 52 1.74 -4.54 4.15
C ASN A 52 2.39 -3.18 4.45
N GLU A 53 3.59 -2.90 3.91
CA GLU A 53 4.23 -1.60 4.12
C GLU A 53 3.43 -0.45 3.48
N VAL A 54 2.86 -0.64 2.29
CA VAL A 54 1.95 0.34 1.66
C VAL A 54 0.77 0.60 2.59
N ARG A 55 0.14 -0.45 3.13
CA ARG A 55 -0.99 -0.31 4.04
C ARG A 55 -0.60 0.37 5.35
N VAL A 56 0.55 0.03 5.93
CA VAL A 56 1.06 0.64 7.16
C VAL A 56 1.33 2.12 6.94
N GLN A 57 2.02 2.51 5.86
CA GLN A 57 2.27 3.92 5.58
C GLN A 57 0.96 4.68 5.38
N LEU A 58 0.03 4.16 4.56
CA LEU A 58 -1.26 4.81 4.35
C LEU A 58 -2.14 4.88 5.63
N ALA A 59 -2.15 3.82 6.45
CA ALA A 59 -2.92 3.79 7.69
C ALA A 59 -2.31 4.66 8.81
N LEU A 60 -0.98 4.85 8.82
CA LEU A 60 -0.35 5.85 9.68
C LEU A 60 -0.73 7.27 9.28
N LEU A 61 -1.05 7.48 8.00
CA LEU A 61 -1.41 8.77 7.42
C LEU A 61 -2.92 9.06 7.48
N THR A 62 -3.74 8.02 7.60
CA THR A 62 -5.20 8.11 7.77
C THR A 62 -5.65 7.08 8.80
N PRO A 63 -6.08 7.48 10.01
CA PRO A 63 -6.56 6.54 11.01
C PRO A 63 -7.92 5.98 10.57
N VAL A 64 -7.91 4.90 9.81
CA VAL A 64 -9.11 4.10 9.60
C VAL A 64 -9.45 3.45 10.95
N PRO A 65 -10.69 3.58 11.46
CA PRO A 65 -11.10 2.91 12.69
C PRO A 65 -10.76 1.42 12.60
N ARG A 66 -10.00 0.94 13.58
CA ARG A 66 -9.48 -0.43 13.63
C ARG A 66 -10.56 -1.51 13.46
N GLU A 67 -11.81 -1.18 13.74
CA GLU A 67 -12.99 -2.04 13.60
C GLU A 67 -13.32 -2.44 12.15
N LEU A 68 -12.83 -1.72 11.13
CA LEU A 68 -13.02 -2.05 9.71
C LEU A 68 -11.93 -2.95 9.10
N VAL A 69 -11.00 -3.47 9.91
CA VAL A 69 -9.95 -4.40 9.46
C VAL A 69 -10.30 -5.81 9.95
N ASP A 70 -10.92 -6.62 9.09
CA ASP A 70 -11.13 -8.06 9.35
C ASP A 70 -9.76 -8.76 9.50
N CYS A 71 -9.66 -9.71 10.45
CA CYS A 71 -8.48 -10.53 10.75
C CYS A 71 -7.93 -11.30 9.54
N ARG A 72 -8.67 -11.35 8.43
CA ARG A 72 -8.28 -11.98 7.14
C ARG A 72 -7.49 -11.07 6.19
N GLY A 73 -7.18 -9.83 6.56
CA GLY A 73 -6.23 -8.99 5.81
C GLY A 73 -6.77 -8.39 4.50
N THR A 74 -8.05 -8.56 4.19
CA THR A 74 -8.73 -7.82 3.12
C THR A 74 -9.18 -6.47 3.68
N GLY A 75 -8.60 -5.37 3.19
CA GLY A 75 -9.02 -4.01 3.55
C GLY A 75 -10.44 -3.68 3.06
N PRO A 76 -10.95 -2.48 3.41
CA PRO A 76 -12.35 -2.11 3.15
C PRO A 76 -12.69 -2.21 1.66
N LEU A 77 -13.88 -2.74 1.36
CA LEU A 77 -14.50 -2.70 0.04
C LEU A 77 -14.40 -1.26 -0.47
N PHE A 78 -13.58 -1.04 -1.48
CA PHE A 78 -13.68 0.16 -2.29
C PHE A 78 -14.99 -0.01 -3.08
N GLU A 79 -16.10 0.51 -2.55
CA GLU A 79 -17.35 0.63 -3.28
C GLU A 79 -17.05 1.39 -4.58
N ALA A 80 -17.09 0.64 -5.68
CA ALA A 80 -17.14 1.21 -7.01
C ALA A 80 -18.46 1.99 -7.09
N ASN A 81 -18.38 3.31 -7.08
CA ASN A 81 -19.48 4.17 -7.54
C ASN A 81 -19.67 3.87 -9.03
N HIS A 82 -20.58 2.94 -9.32
CA HIS A 82 -21.16 2.79 -10.65
C HIS A 82 -22.19 3.91 -10.78
N ALA A 83 -21.83 4.97 -11.51
CA ALA A 83 -22.81 5.90 -12.02
C ALA A 83 -23.79 5.13 -12.92
N GLN A 84 -25.06 5.12 -12.60
CA GLN A 84 -26.12 4.76 -13.55
C GLN A 84 -27.09 5.94 -13.59
N ASP A 85 -27.18 6.50 -14.79
CA ASP A 85 -28.15 7.48 -15.27
C ASP A 85 -29.57 6.89 -15.26
#